data_AF-A0A1Q6LPI6-F1
#
_entry.id   AF-A0A1Q6LPI6-F1
#
_cell.length_a   1.000
_cell.length_b   1.000
_cell.length_c   1.000
_cell.angle_alpha   90.00
_cell.angle_beta   90.00
_cell.angle_gamma   90.00
#
_symmetry.space_group_name_H-M   'P 1'
#
loop_
_entity.id
_entity.type
_entity.pdbx_description
1 polymer ?
#
loop_
_entity_poly.entity_id
_entity_poly.type
_entity_poly.pdbx_seq_one_letter_code
_entity_poly.pdbx_strand_id
1 'polypeptide(L)'
;MACDAELDGDAVFCTHCGARQPGAGEKYRPPILQDTTPDPSQYPGTIEGEAAADVAAVVRTNTGYFLSRFRRNKKVGWNWAAFLFGPYYLFFRKMYKEGTAALAIRFAASLIVQGAYASQFAKLTDFMSTNYTALMQGKIQPDAALVEPLYPAVAIMMGVGLAIHLVIALFANRLYHRKVFTVLQTVDDRLQDGAIFRQAPMLPEQMRLTQDEMRRMYLSKMGGTSVFAPIMAFLILDMISGLLSSIL
;
A
#
# COMPACT_ATOMS: atom_id res chain seq x y z
N MET A 1 -10.47 -4.41 -42.32
CA MET A 1 -9.13 -4.98 -42.60
C MET A 1 -8.22 -3.82 -42.96
N ALA A 2 -7.06 -3.68 -42.31
CA ALA A 2 -6.23 -2.48 -42.46
C ALA A 2 -5.16 -2.59 -43.58
N CYS A 3 -4.87 -3.79 -44.06
CA CYS A 3 -3.82 -4.04 -45.05
C CYS A 3 -4.08 -5.24 -45.98
N ASP A 4 -5.32 -5.74 -46.04
CA ASP A 4 -5.77 -6.88 -46.87
C ASP A 4 -4.92 -8.17 -46.83
N ALA A 5 -4.01 -8.29 -45.86
CA ALA A 5 -3.29 -9.50 -45.57
C ALA A 5 -4.19 -10.52 -44.89
N GLU A 6 -3.95 -11.81 -45.18
CA GLU A 6 -4.66 -12.92 -44.57
C GLU A 6 -4.45 -12.91 -43.04
N LEU A 7 -5.56 -13.01 -42.29
CA LEU A 7 -5.55 -12.92 -40.84
C LEU A 7 -5.09 -14.25 -40.25
N ASP A 8 -3.99 -14.21 -39.49
CA ASP A 8 -3.58 -15.34 -38.67
C ASP A 8 -4.53 -15.46 -37.47
N GLY A 9 -5.30 -16.55 -37.43
CA GLY A 9 -6.36 -16.78 -36.45
C GLY A 9 -5.92 -16.78 -34.99
N ASP A 10 -4.63 -17.01 -34.71
CA ASP A 10 -4.08 -16.98 -33.35
C ASP A 10 -3.28 -15.72 -33.02
N ALA A 11 -2.93 -14.92 -34.02
CA ALA A 11 -2.19 -13.68 -33.80
C ALA A 11 -3.12 -12.52 -33.40
N VAL A 12 -2.75 -11.82 -32.33
CA VAL A 12 -3.47 -10.64 -31.84
C VAL A 12 -3.32 -9.45 -32.80
N PHE A 13 -2.15 -9.34 -33.42
CA PHE A 13 -1.80 -8.32 -34.40
C PHE A 13 -1.53 -9.01 -35.74
N CYS A 14 -1.89 -8.32 -36.82
CA CYS A 14 -1.50 -8.69 -38.16
C CYS A 14 0.03 -8.70 -38.25
N THR A 15 0.58 -9.85 -38.64
CA THR A 15 2.02 -10.07 -38.80
C THR A 15 2.64 -9.24 -39.93
N HIS A 16 1.80 -8.75 -40.86
CA HIS A 16 2.24 -7.95 -42.00
C HIS A 16 2.22 -6.44 -41.76
N CYS A 17 1.14 -5.90 -41.18
CA CYS A 17 0.98 -4.45 -41.00
C CYS A 17 0.91 -3.97 -39.55
N GLY A 18 1.01 -4.89 -38.58
CA GLY A 18 0.93 -4.57 -37.14
C GLY A 18 -0.46 -4.14 -36.67
N ALA A 19 -1.46 -4.17 -37.55
CA ALA A 19 -2.83 -3.81 -37.22
C ALA A 19 -3.45 -4.82 -36.26
N ARG A 20 -4.17 -4.35 -35.23
CA ARG A 20 -4.92 -5.26 -34.35
C ARG A 20 -5.98 -5.99 -35.16
N GLN A 21 -6.04 -7.31 -35.04
CA GLN A 21 -7.02 -8.10 -35.77
C GLN A 21 -8.44 -7.94 -35.16
N PRO A 22 -9.51 -7.89 -35.98
CA PRO A 22 -10.88 -7.91 -35.48
C PRO A 22 -11.15 -9.22 -34.73
N GLY A 23 -11.67 -9.14 -33.50
CA GLY A 23 -11.81 -10.31 -32.60
C GLY A 23 -10.64 -10.54 -31.65
N ALA A 24 -9.50 -9.85 -31.83
CA ALA A 24 -8.40 -9.84 -30.87
C ALA A 24 -8.74 -9.09 -29.56
N GLY A 25 -9.97 -8.59 -29.41
CA GLY A 25 -10.57 -8.09 -28.17
C GLY A 25 -10.28 -9.00 -26.97
N GLU A 26 -10.58 -10.29 -27.15
CA GLU A 26 -10.47 -11.30 -26.10
C GLU A 26 -9.06 -11.89 -25.98
N LYS A 27 -8.31 -11.94 -27.10
CA LYS A 27 -6.95 -12.51 -27.14
C LYS A 27 -5.85 -11.51 -26.76
N TYR A 28 -6.06 -10.20 -26.95
CA TYR A 28 -5.04 -9.19 -26.63
C TYR A 28 -4.94 -8.96 -25.13
N ARG A 29 -3.77 -9.28 -24.56
CA ARG A 29 -3.36 -8.82 -23.24
C ARG A 29 -2.19 -7.85 -23.45
N PRO A 30 -2.38 -6.52 -23.33
CA PRO A 30 -1.27 -5.59 -23.45
C PRO A 30 -0.20 -5.97 -22.40
N PRO A 31 1.10 -5.81 -22.70
CA PRO A 31 2.19 -6.24 -21.80
C PRO A 31 2.10 -5.65 -20.38
N ILE A 32 1.44 -4.48 -20.23
CA ILE A 32 1.21 -3.79 -18.96
C ILE A 32 0.07 -4.45 -18.15
N LEU A 33 -0.77 -5.27 -18.79
CA LEU A 33 -1.83 -6.11 -18.21
C LEU A 33 -1.39 -7.59 -18.14
N GLN A 34 -0.12 -7.88 -17.82
CA GLN A 34 0.31 -9.25 -17.54
C GLN A 34 -0.45 -9.87 -16.35
N ASP A 35 -1.24 -10.91 -16.64
CA ASP A 35 -1.72 -12.08 -15.86
C ASP A 35 -2.12 -11.94 -14.38
N THR A 36 -2.26 -10.73 -13.87
CA THR A 36 -2.61 -10.48 -12.46
C THR A 36 -3.97 -9.83 -12.28
N THR A 37 -4.64 -9.45 -13.37
CA THR A 37 -6.07 -9.13 -13.33
C THR A 37 -6.85 -10.44 -13.23
N PRO A 38 -7.60 -10.65 -12.14
CA PRO A 38 -8.36 -11.88 -11.98
C PRO A 38 -9.37 -12.03 -13.12
N ASP A 39 -9.54 -13.25 -13.64
CA ASP A 39 -10.58 -13.54 -14.63
C ASP A 39 -11.95 -13.08 -14.07
N PRO A 40 -12.67 -12.16 -14.75
CA PRO A 40 -13.97 -11.71 -14.30
C PRO A 40 -14.96 -12.85 -14.04
N SER A 41 -14.85 -13.96 -14.80
CA SER A 41 -15.70 -15.15 -14.64
C SER A 41 -15.57 -15.80 -13.25
N GLN A 42 -14.41 -15.64 -12.61
CA GLN A 42 -14.11 -16.17 -11.28
C GLN A 42 -14.86 -15.41 -10.16
N TYR A 43 -15.32 -14.18 -10.44
CA TYR A 43 -15.97 -13.30 -9.46
C TYR A 43 -17.33 -12.82 -9.96
N PRO A 44 -18.33 -13.71 -10.05
CA PRO A 44 -19.66 -13.34 -10.48
C PRO A 44 -20.40 -12.49 -9.44
N GLY A 45 -21.38 -11.73 -9.93
CA GLY A 45 -22.29 -10.92 -9.12
C GLY A 45 -21.72 -9.56 -8.71
N THR A 46 -22.38 -8.94 -7.73
CA THR A 46 -22.03 -7.59 -7.27
C THR A 46 -21.72 -7.55 -5.77
N ILE A 47 -21.00 -6.51 -5.35
CA ILE A 47 -20.72 -6.19 -3.94
C ILE A 47 -21.03 -4.71 -3.78
N GLU A 48 -22.07 -4.39 -3.01
CA GLU A 48 -22.52 -3.00 -2.80
C GLU A 48 -22.76 -2.23 -4.10
N GLY A 49 -23.34 -2.90 -5.10
CA GLY A 49 -23.66 -2.32 -6.42
C GLY A 49 -22.55 -2.42 -7.46
N GLU A 50 -21.31 -2.63 -7.03
CA GLU A 50 -20.14 -2.76 -7.92
C GLU A 50 -19.93 -4.20 -8.39
N ALA A 51 -19.45 -4.40 -9.62
CA ALA A 51 -19.14 -5.75 -10.10
C ALA A 51 -18.02 -6.38 -9.23
N ALA A 52 -18.23 -7.61 -8.77
CA ALA A 52 -17.28 -8.28 -7.88
C ALA A 52 -15.90 -8.48 -8.54
N ALA A 53 -15.86 -8.62 -9.88
CA ALA A 53 -14.65 -8.64 -10.68
C ALA A 53 -13.83 -7.34 -10.60
N ASP A 54 -14.48 -6.17 -10.54
CA ASP A 54 -13.79 -4.89 -10.45
C ASP A 54 -13.24 -4.67 -9.04
N VAL A 55 -14.01 -5.02 -8.02
CA VAL A 55 -13.54 -5.06 -6.63
C VAL A 55 -12.32 -5.98 -6.53
N ALA A 56 -12.37 -7.15 -7.16
CA ALA A 56 -11.25 -8.09 -7.22
C ALA A 56 -10.03 -7.51 -7.94
N ALA A 57 -10.22 -6.78 -9.05
CA ALA A 57 -9.16 -6.12 -9.79
C ALA A 57 -8.45 -5.03 -8.96
N VAL A 58 -9.17 -4.34 -8.07
CA VAL A 58 -8.57 -3.38 -7.12
C VAL A 58 -7.90 -4.10 -5.95
N VAL A 59 -8.44 -5.23 -5.47
CA VAL A 59 -7.83 -5.95 -4.33
C VAL A 59 -6.53 -6.67 -4.72
N ARG A 60 -6.54 -7.36 -5.87
CA ARG A 60 -5.48 -8.20 -6.46
C ARG A 60 -4.98 -9.38 -5.59
N THR A 61 -4.52 -9.12 -4.36
CA THR A 61 -3.90 -10.13 -3.51
C THR A 61 -4.81 -10.53 -2.35
N ASN A 62 -4.94 -11.84 -2.15
CA ASN A 62 -5.84 -12.44 -1.16
C ASN A 62 -7.32 -12.05 -1.39
N THR A 63 -7.74 -12.07 -2.66
CA THR A 63 -9.05 -11.62 -3.14
C THR A 63 -10.21 -12.33 -2.43
N GLY A 64 -10.16 -13.67 -2.30
CA GLY A 64 -11.20 -14.44 -1.61
C GLY A 64 -11.45 -13.98 -0.17
N TYR A 65 -10.38 -13.71 0.58
CA TYR A 65 -10.48 -13.18 1.94
C TYR A 65 -11.19 -11.82 1.97
N PHE A 66 -10.78 -10.86 1.14
CA PHE A 66 -11.35 -9.51 1.18
C PHE A 66 -12.77 -9.46 0.64
N LEU A 67 -13.06 -10.11 -0.48
CA LEU A 67 -14.41 -10.13 -1.06
C LEU A 67 -15.42 -10.75 -0.08
N SER A 68 -15.06 -11.85 0.59
CA SER A 68 -15.93 -12.46 1.61
C SER A 68 -16.25 -11.48 2.76
N ARG A 69 -15.30 -10.61 3.10
CA ARG A 69 -15.42 -9.65 4.20
C ARG A 69 -16.16 -8.38 3.80
N PHE A 70 -15.97 -7.93 2.57
CA PHE A 70 -16.68 -6.80 1.98
C PHE A 70 -18.16 -7.12 1.83
N ARG A 71 -18.50 -8.34 1.37
CA ARG A 71 -19.90 -8.81 1.35
C ARG A 71 -20.57 -8.79 2.74
N ARG A 72 -19.82 -9.06 3.82
CA ARG A 72 -20.34 -8.97 5.19
C ARG A 72 -20.43 -7.54 5.71
N ASN A 73 -19.72 -6.59 5.08
CA ASN A 73 -19.66 -5.16 5.41
C ASN A 73 -19.56 -4.82 6.92
N LYS A 74 -18.79 -5.62 7.67
CA LYS A 74 -18.58 -5.37 9.12
C LYS A 74 -17.64 -4.19 9.33
N LYS A 75 -18.02 -3.27 10.22
CA LYS A 75 -17.21 -2.09 10.58
C LYS A 75 -15.94 -2.44 11.36
N VAL A 76 -15.99 -3.51 12.16
CA VAL A 76 -14.89 -3.99 13.00
C VAL A 76 -14.60 -5.44 12.64
N GLY A 77 -13.32 -5.79 12.55
CA GLY A 77 -12.92 -7.18 12.60
C GLY A 77 -11.43 -7.37 12.42
N TRP A 78 -10.89 -8.29 13.21
CA TRP A 78 -9.47 -8.58 13.35
C TRP A 78 -8.72 -8.81 12.03
N ASN A 79 -7.51 -8.27 11.90
CA ASN A 79 -6.58 -8.51 10.80
C ASN A 79 -5.20 -8.82 11.37
N TRP A 80 -4.74 -10.06 11.18
CA TRP A 80 -3.44 -10.52 11.69
C TRP A 80 -2.24 -9.80 11.09
N ALA A 81 -2.24 -9.58 9.77
CA ALA A 81 -1.15 -8.87 9.11
C ALA A 81 -1.09 -7.41 9.58
N ALA A 82 -2.25 -6.78 9.78
CA ALA A 82 -2.30 -5.41 10.28
C ALA A 82 -1.88 -5.30 11.76
N PHE A 83 -2.17 -6.32 12.58
CA PHE A 83 -1.64 -6.41 13.94
C PHE A 83 -0.12 -6.54 13.97
N LEU A 84 0.45 -7.44 13.15
CA LEU A 84 1.88 -7.72 13.18
C LEU A 84 2.71 -6.56 12.61
N PHE A 85 2.28 -6.00 11.47
CA PHE A 85 3.04 -4.97 10.76
C PHE A 85 2.58 -3.54 11.09
N GLY A 86 1.50 -3.37 11.85
CA GLY A 86 1.03 -2.07 12.33
C GLY A 86 0.82 -1.06 11.19
N PRO A 87 1.31 0.19 11.34
CA PRO A 87 1.17 1.23 10.31
C PRO A 87 1.74 0.82 8.94
N TYR A 88 2.80 0.01 8.90
CA TYR A 88 3.43 -0.42 7.65
C TYR A 88 2.52 -1.34 6.81
N TYR A 89 1.59 -2.07 7.44
CA TYR A 89 0.55 -2.79 6.71
C TYR A 89 -0.35 -1.85 5.89
N LEU A 90 -0.64 -0.66 6.42
CA LEU A 90 -1.48 0.33 5.74
C LEU A 90 -0.77 0.84 4.48
N PHE A 91 0.53 1.11 4.55
CA PHE A 91 1.36 1.43 3.37
C PHE A 91 1.38 0.28 2.36
N PHE A 92 1.51 -0.96 2.83
CA PHE A 92 1.49 -2.13 1.96
C PHE A 92 0.19 -2.23 1.16
N ARG A 93 -0.95 -1.89 1.76
CA ARG A 93 -2.27 -1.83 1.10
C ARG A 93 -2.59 -0.49 0.45
N LYS A 94 -1.59 0.38 0.26
CA LYS A 94 -1.70 1.71 -0.35
C LYS A 94 -2.71 2.65 0.34
N MET A 95 -2.93 2.45 1.63
CA MET A 95 -3.68 3.33 2.54
C MET A 95 -2.72 4.35 3.17
N TYR A 96 -2.11 5.18 2.32
CA TYR A 96 -1.01 6.07 2.71
C TYR A 96 -1.44 7.14 3.71
N LYS A 97 -2.67 7.66 3.60
CA LYS A 97 -3.18 8.70 4.52
C LYS A 97 -3.28 8.15 5.95
N GLU A 98 -3.88 6.97 6.08
CA GLU A 98 -4.07 6.28 7.35
C GLU A 98 -2.74 5.79 7.94
N GLY A 99 -1.85 5.27 7.09
CA GLY A 99 -0.50 4.87 7.45
C GLY A 99 0.33 6.02 8.00
N THR A 100 0.37 7.16 7.28
CA THR A 100 1.08 8.36 7.72
C THR A 100 0.51 8.91 9.02
N ALA A 101 -0.82 8.96 9.17
CA ALA A 101 -1.44 9.41 10.42
C ALA A 101 -1.03 8.53 11.62
N ALA A 102 -1.04 7.20 11.46
CA ALA A 102 -0.63 6.29 12.52
C ALA A 102 0.87 6.43 12.88
N LEU A 103 1.75 6.60 11.88
CA LEU A 103 3.16 6.88 12.12
C LEU A 103 3.37 8.23 12.80
N ALA A 104 2.64 9.27 12.41
CA ALA A 104 2.71 10.58 13.04
C ALA A 104 2.28 10.55 14.51
N ILE A 105 1.23 9.81 14.85
CA ILE A 105 0.79 9.61 16.24
C ILE A 105 1.88 8.89 17.05
N ARG A 106 2.47 7.82 16.50
CA ARG A 106 3.57 7.10 17.15
C ARG A 106 4.77 8.02 17.37
N PHE A 107 5.10 8.83 16.37
CA PHE A 107 6.22 9.77 16.42
C PHE A 107 5.99 10.90 17.44
N ALA A 108 4.79 11.48 17.48
CA ALA A 108 4.42 12.47 18.48
C ALA A 108 4.52 11.90 19.90
N ALA A 109 4.04 10.68 20.12
CA ALA A 109 4.18 9.99 21.40
C ALA A 109 5.67 9.79 21.77
N SER A 110 6.53 9.44 20.81
CA SER A 110 7.97 9.32 21.10
C SER A 110 8.60 10.65 21.50
N LEU A 111 8.23 11.77 20.87
CA LEU A 111 8.74 13.09 21.25
C LEU A 111 8.30 13.49 22.65
N ILE A 112 7.04 13.21 23.01
CA ILE A 112 6.52 13.51 24.35
C ILE A 112 7.28 12.72 25.42
N VAL A 113 7.51 11.43 25.18
CA VAL A 113 8.28 10.58 26.10
C VAL A 113 9.74 11.04 26.19
N GLN A 114 10.38 11.35 25.06
CA GLN A 114 11.74 11.89 25.06
C GLN A 114 11.84 13.19 25.86
N GLY A 115 10.89 14.12 25.68
CA GLY A 115 10.84 15.36 26.44
C GLY A 115 10.64 15.14 27.95
N ALA A 116 9.72 14.25 28.34
CA ALA A 116 9.44 13.95 29.74
C ALA A 116 10.62 13.27 30.47
N TYR A 117 11.46 12.53 29.75
CA TYR A 117 12.62 11.80 30.29
C TYR A 117 13.95 12.35 29.75
N ALA A 118 13.98 13.62 29.32
CA ALA A 118 15.12 14.18 28.58
C ALA A 118 16.45 14.06 29.34
N SER A 119 16.45 14.33 30.65
CA SER A 119 17.68 14.26 31.46
C SER A 119 18.23 12.84 31.59
N GLN A 120 17.35 11.85 31.66
CA GLN A 120 17.70 10.44 31.78
C GLN A 120 18.23 9.93 30.44
N PHE A 121 17.57 10.29 29.33
CA PHE A 121 18.07 10.00 28.00
C PHE A 121 19.42 10.66 27.72
N ALA A 122 19.63 11.92 28.11
CA ALA A 122 20.90 12.61 27.93
C ALA A 122 22.05 11.90 28.67
N LYS A 123 21.85 11.51 29.93
CA LYS A 123 22.85 10.74 30.70
C LYS A 123 23.18 9.40 30.04
N LEU A 124 22.15 8.67 29.57
CA LEU A 124 22.37 7.40 28.89
C LEU A 124 23.12 7.61 27.56
N THR A 125 22.75 8.61 26.77
CA THR A 125 23.41 8.94 25.51
C THR A 125 24.87 9.35 25.72
N ASP A 126 25.15 10.17 26.73
CA ASP A 126 26.51 10.61 27.07
C ASP A 126 27.40 9.43 27.50
N PHE A 127 26.87 8.53 28.32
CA PHE A 127 27.56 7.29 28.67
C PHE A 127 27.85 6.43 27.44
N MET A 128 26.84 6.23 26.57
CA MET A 128 26.96 5.41 25.37
C MET A 128 27.95 5.97 24.36
N SER A 129 27.97 7.30 24.16
CA SER A 129 28.90 7.96 23.24
C SER A 129 30.33 7.95 23.77
N THR A 130 30.51 8.24 25.07
CA THR A 130 31.83 8.26 25.73
C THR A 130 32.47 6.87 25.78
N ASN A 131 31.66 5.82 25.97
CA ASN A 131 32.14 4.44 26.13
C ASN A 131 31.94 3.57 24.88
N TYR A 132 31.62 4.16 23.72
CA TYR A 132 31.17 3.45 22.51
C TYR A 132 32.04 2.23 22.15
N THR A 133 33.36 2.40 22.08
CA THR A 133 34.30 1.33 21.69
C THR A 133 34.33 0.18 22.70
N ALA A 134 34.31 0.49 24.00
CA ALA A 134 34.29 -0.51 25.06
C ALA A 134 32.94 -1.25 25.10
N LEU A 135 31.83 -0.55 24.83
CA LEU A 135 30.48 -1.11 24.76
C LEU A 135 30.34 -2.09 23.58
N MET A 136 30.81 -1.70 22.39
CA MET A 136 30.80 -2.58 21.20
C MET A 136 31.70 -3.81 21.36
N GLN A 137 32.74 -3.72 22.20
CA GLN A 137 33.61 -4.84 22.56
C GLN A 137 33.08 -5.68 23.74
N GLY A 138 31.93 -5.32 24.31
CA GLY A 138 31.33 -6.01 25.46
C GLY A 138 32.10 -5.87 26.77
N LYS A 139 33.02 -4.90 26.88
CA LYS A 139 33.90 -4.70 28.04
C LYS A 139 33.23 -3.90 29.17
N ILE A 140 32.21 -3.11 28.85
CA ILE A 140 31.48 -2.26 29.77
C ILE A 140 29.99 -2.40 29.47
N GLN A 141 29.16 -2.38 30.51
CA GLN A 141 27.70 -2.30 30.41
C GLN A 141 27.22 -1.06 31.18
N PRO A 142 26.11 -0.44 30.76
CA PRO A 142 25.51 0.65 31.51
C PRO A 142 25.05 0.18 32.89
N ASP A 143 25.34 0.97 33.92
CA ASP A 143 24.91 0.72 35.29
C ASP A 143 23.37 0.70 35.38
N ALA A 144 22.82 -0.16 36.23
CA ALA A 144 21.39 -0.22 36.51
C ALA A 144 20.85 1.15 36.94
N ALA A 145 21.59 1.92 37.75
CA ALA A 145 21.20 3.26 38.18
C ALA A 145 21.01 4.25 37.00
N LEU A 146 21.64 3.98 35.85
CA LEU A 146 21.52 4.77 34.63
C LEU A 146 20.28 4.36 33.79
N VAL A 147 19.91 3.07 33.83
CA VAL A 147 18.88 2.48 32.95
C VAL A 147 17.51 2.36 33.63
N GLU A 148 17.45 2.00 34.91
CA GLU A 148 16.20 1.80 35.66
C GLU A 148 15.23 2.99 35.57
N PRO A 149 15.69 4.26 35.64
CA PRO A 149 14.79 5.41 35.50
C PRO A 149 14.09 5.51 34.13
N LEU A 150 14.59 4.81 33.10
CA LEU A 150 14.01 4.76 31.76
C LEU A 150 13.01 3.62 31.55
N TYR A 151 12.89 2.66 32.46
CA TYR A 151 11.92 1.57 32.33
C TYR A 151 10.48 2.04 32.11
N PRO A 152 9.98 3.07 32.83
CA PRO A 152 8.64 3.59 32.56
C PRO A 152 8.50 4.18 31.16
N ALA A 153 9.52 4.89 30.66
CA ALA A 153 9.54 5.45 29.31
C ALA A 153 9.44 4.35 28.24
N VAL A 154 10.23 3.27 28.40
CA VAL A 154 10.18 2.10 27.52
C VAL A 154 8.80 1.43 27.58
N ALA A 155 8.25 1.22 28.77
CA ALA A 155 6.94 0.60 28.95
C ALA A 155 5.81 1.42 28.29
N ILE A 156 5.83 2.75 28.43
CA ILE A 156 4.88 3.65 27.76
C ILE A 156 4.99 3.51 26.24
N MET A 157 6.21 3.54 25.71
CA MET A 157 6.44 3.41 24.26
C MET A 157 5.97 2.07 23.71
N MET A 158 6.22 0.97 24.43
CA MET A 158 5.72 -0.35 24.07
C MET A 158 4.18 -0.39 24.13
N GLY A 159 3.57 0.19 25.17
CA GLY A 159 2.13 0.25 25.34
C GLY A 159 1.44 1.05 24.23
N VAL A 160 1.97 2.22 23.87
CA VAL A 160 1.48 3.04 22.74
C VAL A 160 1.63 2.27 21.43
N GLY A 161 2.78 1.64 21.19
CA GLY A 161 3.01 0.81 20.01
C GLY A 161 1.98 -0.30 19.89
N LEU A 162 1.76 -1.05 20.96
CA LEU A 162 0.78 -2.12 21.02
C LEU A 162 -0.64 -1.61 20.79
N ALA A 163 -1.02 -0.49 21.42
CA ALA A 163 -2.34 0.12 21.24
C ALA A 163 -2.60 0.51 19.77
N ILE A 164 -1.62 1.12 19.11
CA ILE A 164 -1.72 1.45 17.67
C ILE A 164 -1.90 0.17 16.84
N HIS A 165 -1.13 -0.88 17.11
CA HIS A 165 -1.24 -2.16 16.40
C HIS A 165 -2.62 -2.80 16.60
N LEU A 166 -3.18 -2.76 17.82
CA LEU A 166 -4.52 -3.27 18.13
C LEU A 166 -5.62 -2.49 17.39
N VAL A 167 -5.55 -1.16 17.40
CA VAL A 167 -6.51 -0.31 16.68
C VAL A 167 -6.45 -0.61 15.18
N ILE A 168 -5.25 -0.66 14.60
CA ILE A 168 -5.06 -0.99 13.19
C ILE A 168 -5.58 -2.39 12.89
N ALA A 169 -5.31 -3.39 13.74
CA ALA A 169 -5.81 -4.75 13.56
C ALA A 169 -7.34 -4.82 13.48
N LEU A 170 -8.04 -4.02 14.28
CA LEU A 170 -9.50 -4.03 14.35
C LEU A 170 -10.15 -3.32 13.15
N PHE A 171 -9.53 -2.25 12.64
CA PHE A 171 -10.15 -1.36 11.65
C PHE A 171 -9.54 -1.45 10.24
N ALA A 172 -8.37 -2.06 10.05
CA ALA A 172 -7.68 -2.10 8.75
C ALA A 172 -8.54 -2.66 7.62
N ASN A 173 -9.35 -3.67 7.89
CA ASN A 173 -10.25 -4.24 6.87
C ASN A 173 -11.33 -3.23 6.43
N ARG A 174 -11.84 -2.41 7.35
CA ARG A 174 -12.85 -1.38 7.05
C ARG A 174 -12.22 -0.18 6.34
N LEU A 175 -11.02 0.22 6.73
CA LEU A 175 -10.25 1.24 6.02
C LEU A 175 -9.94 0.79 4.59
N TYR A 176 -9.55 -0.47 4.41
CA TYR A 176 -9.25 -1.01 3.09
C TYR A 176 -10.49 -1.16 2.22
N HIS A 177 -11.63 -1.56 2.80
CA HIS A 177 -12.93 -1.52 2.13
C HIS A 177 -13.22 -0.12 1.57
N ARG A 178 -13.17 0.91 2.41
CA ARG A 178 -13.38 2.30 1.97
C ARG A 178 -12.41 2.69 0.84
N LYS A 179 -11.12 2.38 1.01
CA LYS A 179 -10.10 2.64 -0.01
C LYS A 179 -10.44 2.01 -1.35
N VAL A 180 -10.90 0.75 -1.38
CA VAL A 180 -11.25 0.03 -2.61
C VAL A 180 -12.42 0.70 -3.33
N PHE A 181 -13.51 1.00 -2.63
CA PHE A 181 -14.67 1.66 -3.23
C PHE A 181 -14.39 3.09 -3.68
N THR A 182 -13.56 3.84 -2.94
CA THR A 182 -13.09 5.15 -3.40
C THR A 182 -12.27 5.05 -4.69
N VAL A 183 -11.46 3.99 -4.87
CA VAL A 183 -10.71 3.79 -6.12
C VAL A 183 -11.64 3.50 -7.29
N LEU A 184 -12.68 2.68 -7.09
CA LEU A 184 -13.69 2.40 -8.12
C LEU A 184 -14.33 3.71 -8.61
N GLN A 185 -14.90 4.48 -7.67
CA GLN A 185 -15.50 5.79 -7.94
C GLN A 185 -14.52 6.75 -8.63
N THR A 186 -13.29 6.86 -8.12
CA THR A 186 -12.28 7.76 -8.71
C THR A 186 -11.93 7.40 -10.15
N VAL A 187 -11.91 6.10 -10.48
CA VAL A 187 -11.62 5.67 -11.86
C VAL A 187 -12.82 5.94 -12.76
N ASP A 188 -14.04 5.71 -12.28
CA ASP A 188 -15.27 5.97 -13.01
C ASP A 188 -15.45 7.47 -13.31
N ASP A 189 -15.24 8.34 -12.31
CA ASP A 189 -15.28 9.79 -12.47
C ASP A 189 -14.25 10.25 -13.52
N ARG A 190 -13.01 9.75 -13.43
CA ARG A 190 -11.95 10.09 -14.39
C ARG A 190 -12.31 9.68 -15.81
N LEU A 191 -12.93 8.52 -15.98
CA LEU A 191 -13.36 8.00 -17.29
C LEU A 191 -14.45 8.87 -17.90
N GLN A 192 -15.40 9.34 -17.09
CA GLN A 192 -16.48 10.21 -17.52
C GLN A 192 -15.98 11.62 -17.89
N ASP A 193 -15.05 12.18 -17.13
CA ASP A 193 -14.51 13.52 -17.37
C ASP A 193 -13.65 13.62 -18.65
N GLY A 194 -13.32 12.50 -19.30
CA GLY A 194 -12.48 12.45 -20.51
C GLY A 194 -11.04 12.98 -20.31
N ALA A 195 -10.70 13.44 -19.11
CA ALA A 195 -9.55 14.31 -18.81
C ALA A 195 -8.20 13.59 -18.85
N ILE A 196 -8.18 12.25 -18.83
CA ILE A 196 -6.93 11.44 -18.81
C ILE A 196 -6.90 10.43 -19.97
N PHE A 197 -7.97 10.33 -20.76
CA PHE A 197 -8.15 9.25 -21.76
C PHE A 197 -7.94 9.70 -23.19
N ARG A 198 -7.41 10.92 -23.40
CA ARG A 198 -6.73 11.25 -24.66
C ARG A 198 -5.45 10.43 -24.73
N GLN A 199 -5.59 9.17 -25.14
CA GLN A 199 -4.48 8.39 -25.68
C GLN A 199 -3.77 9.28 -26.69
N ALA A 200 -2.44 9.31 -26.62
CA ALA A 200 -1.64 10.21 -27.42
C ALA A 200 -2.14 10.19 -28.87
N PRO A 201 -2.40 11.35 -29.51
CA PRO A 201 -2.98 11.38 -30.85
C PRO A 201 -2.13 10.68 -31.91
N MET A 202 -0.87 10.34 -31.57
CA MET A 202 0.07 9.58 -32.38
C MET A 202 -0.07 8.05 -32.27
N LEU A 203 -0.92 7.52 -31.37
CA LEU A 203 -1.21 6.09 -31.32
C LEU A 203 -2.18 5.74 -32.45
N PRO A 204 -1.82 4.82 -33.36
CA PRO A 204 -2.75 4.31 -34.36
C PRO A 204 -4.04 3.84 -33.72
N GLU A 205 -5.20 4.14 -34.32
CA GLU A 205 -6.56 3.83 -33.82
C GLU A 205 -6.69 2.39 -33.30
N GLN A 206 -5.99 1.47 -33.94
CA GLN A 206 -5.88 0.04 -33.64
C GLN A 206 -5.09 -0.35 -32.38
N MET A 207 -4.26 0.53 -31.81
CA MET A 207 -3.57 0.37 -30.52
C MET A 207 -4.29 1.06 -29.37
N ARG A 208 -5.42 1.72 -29.65
CA ARG A 208 -6.24 2.39 -28.66
C ARG A 208 -6.98 1.35 -27.83
N LEU A 209 -6.77 1.39 -26.52
CA LEU A 209 -7.51 0.59 -25.57
C LEU A 209 -8.95 1.07 -25.52
N THR A 210 -9.88 0.12 -25.45
CA THR A 210 -11.29 0.37 -25.16
C THR A 210 -11.46 1.00 -23.78
N GLN A 211 -12.59 1.66 -23.55
CA GLN A 211 -12.89 2.27 -22.25
C GLN A 211 -12.84 1.25 -21.11
N ASP A 212 -13.29 0.01 -21.33
CA ASP A 212 -13.26 -1.08 -20.35
C ASP A 212 -11.84 -1.59 -20.08
N GLU A 213 -11.01 -1.75 -21.12
CA GLU A 213 -9.60 -2.13 -20.95
C GLU A 213 -8.83 -1.04 -20.19
N MET A 214 -9.12 0.24 -20.46
CA MET A 214 -8.54 1.36 -19.73
C MET A 214 -9.00 1.36 -18.28
N ARG A 215 -10.30 1.19 -18.02
CA ARG A 215 -10.86 1.08 -16.67
C ARG A 215 -10.14 0.01 -15.85
N ARG A 216 -10.06 -1.21 -16.39
CA ARG A 216 -9.38 -2.34 -15.75
C ARG A 216 -7.90 -2.04 -15.46
N MET A 217 -7.21 -1.39 -16.39
CA MET A 217 -5.82 -0.97 -16.19
C MET A 217 -5.68 0.02 -15.04
N TYR A 218 -6.53 1.04 -14.96
CA TYR A 218 -6.48 2.04 -13.90
C TYR A 218 -6.84 1.46 -12.53
N LEU A 219 -7.88 0.63 -12.45
CA LEU A 219 -8.26 -0.09 -11.22
C LEU A 219 -7.09 -0.94 -10.72
N SER A 220 -6.46 -1.68 -11.62
CA SER A 220 -5.28 -2.50 -11.35
C SER A 220 -4.08 -1.67 -10.85
N LYS A 221 -3.81 -0.51 -11.49
CA LYS A 221 -2.69 0.38 -11.14
C LYS A 221 -2.88 1.05 -9.78
N MET A 222 -4.08 1.54 -9.51
CA MET A 222 -4.43 2.24 -8.27
C MET A 222 -4.62 1.28 -7.09
N GLY A 223 -5.11 0.07 -7.36
CA GLY A 223 -5.29 -1.00 -6.40
C GLY A 223 -4.01 -1.79 -6.08
N GLY A 224 -4.22 -3.01 -5.59
CA GLY A 224 -3.20 -3.98 -5.23
C GLY A 224 -2.42 -3.63 -3.97
N THR A 225 -1.17 -4.07 -3.94
CA THR A 225 -0.25 -3.90 -2.82
C THR A 225 1.04 -3.24 -3.28
N SER A 226 1.77 -2.64 -2.34
CA SER A 226 3.09 -2.02 -2.56
C SER A 226 4.09 -2.58 -1.56
N VAL A 227 5.07 -3.34 -2.04
CA VAL A 227 6.15 -3.87 -1.18
C VAL A 227 7.15 -2.77 -0.81
N PHE A 228 7.34 -1.80 -1.71
CA PHE A 228 8.28 -0.69 -1.51
C PHE A 228 7.77 0.40 -0.58
N ALA A 229 6.47 0.67 -0.55
CA ALA A 229 5.93 1.78 0.26
C ALA A 229 6.19 1.64 1.76
N PRO A 230 6.03 0.45 2.39
CA PRO A 230 6.44 0.23 3.77
C PRO A 230 7.91 0.55 4.05
N ILE A 231 8.80 0.14 3.14
CA ILE A 231 10.25 0.35 3.25
C ILE A 231 10.55 1.85 3.18
N MET A 232 9.98 2.53 2.18
CA MET A 232 10.15 3.98 2.04
C MET A 232 9.61 4.74 3.26
N ALA A 233 8.45 4.36 3.80
CA ALA A 233 7.90 4.97 4.99
C ALA A 233 8.82 4.79 6.22
N PHE A 234 9.45 3.62 6.36
CA PHE A 234 10.45 3.38 7.40
C PHE A 234 11.67 4.28 7.22
N LEU A 235 12.26 4.32 6.02
CA LEU A 235 13.44 5.14 5.74
C LEU A 235 13.18 6.64 5.94
N ILE A 236 12.02 7.14 5.53
CA ILE A 236 11.64 8.54 5.74
C ILE A 236 11.53 8.85 7.23
N LEU A 237 10.88 7.98 8.01
CA LEU A 237 10.74 8.20 9.44
C LEU A 237 12.08 8.16 10.16
N ASP A 238 12.97 7.26 9.76
CA ASP A 238 14.34 7.15 10.29
C ASP A 238 15.16 8.41 9.98
N MET A 239 15.11 8.87 8.72
CA MET A 239 15.76 10.12 8.31
C MET A 239 15.24 11.33 9.09
N ILE A 240 13.92 11.46 9.26
CA ILE A 240 13.33 12.57 10.06
C ILE A 240 13.78 12.49 11.51
N SER A 241 13.80 11.30 12.10
CA SER A 241 14.22 11.10 13.49
C SER A 241 15.70 11.47 13.68
N GLY A 242 16.55 11.06 12.74
CA GLY A 242 17.97 11.41 12.72
C GLY A 242 18.21 12.91 12.61
N LEU A 243 17.51 13.59 11.70
CA LEU A 243 17.60 15.06 11.56
C LEU A 243 17.21 15.78 12.87
N LEU A 244 16.13 15.35 13.53
CA LEU A 244 15.71 15.97 14.79
C LEU A 244 16.69 15.73 15.93
N SER A 245 17.28 14.54 16.01
CA SER A 245 18.33 14.24 16.99
C SER A 245 19.65 15.02 16.77
N SER A 246 19.85 15.60 15.58
CA SER A 246 21.01 16.45 15.29
C SER A 246 20.81 17.93 15.61
N ILE A 247 19.55 18.34 15.84
CA ILE A 247 19.16 19.74 16.08
C ILE A 247 18.84 19.99 17.57
N LEU A 248 18.32 18.97 18.26
CA LEU A 248 18.08 18.95 19.71
C LEU A 248 19.32 18.51 20.48
#